data_AF-A0A7S3A1A5-F1
#
_entry.id   AF-A0A7S3A1A5-F1
#
_cell.length_a   1.000
_cell.length_b   1.000
_cell.length_c   1.000
_cell.angle_alpha   90.00
_cell.angle_beta   90.00
_cell.angle_gamma   90.00
#
_symmetry.space_group_name_H-M   'P 1'
#
loop_
_entity.id
_entity.type
_entity.pdbx_description
1 polymer ?
#
loop_
_entity_poly.entity_id
_entity_poly.type
_entity_poly.pdbx_seq_one_letter_code
_entity_poly.pdbx_strand_id
1 'polypeptide(L)'
;MGVFFIPQENMKKDFSEVQGDDVVVLPAFGATLEEMQYLKDLGCQVVDTTCPWVSKVWTALDKHTQRACTSIIHGKWKHEETIATSSFAEKYLIVLNMKEAEYVSNYILNGGDKEEFRAKFKNAMSDGFDPDVDLKSVGVANQTTMLKSETEEMAKYFEKTMMKKYGPQNLNDHYVAFNTICDATQERQDAMIELMDEELDMVLVVGGFNSSNTSHLQELAEHGGFTSYWVNEPTCIGMA
;
A
#
# COMPACT_ATOMS: atom_id res chain seq x y z
N MET A 1 8.25 -27.80 -10.53
CA MET A 1 9.28 -26.81 -10.87
C MET A 1 10.34 -26.62 -9.77
N GLY A 2 10.43 -27.45 -8.72
CA GLY A 2 11.56 -27.37 -7.76
C GLY A 2 11.66 -26.04 -6.97
N VAL A 3 10.63 -25.19 -7.03
CA VAL A 3 10.53 -23.96 -6.26
C VAL A 3 9.81 -24.27 -4.96
N PHE A 4 10.42 -23.88 -3.84
CA PHE A 4 9.82 -23.95 -2.53
C PHE A 4 9.29 -22.56 -2.15
N PHE A 5 8.03 -22.49 -1.72
CA PHE A 5 7.44 -21.25 -1.23
C PHE A 5 7.53 -21.24 0.29
N ILE A 6 8.15 -20.19 0.82
CA ILE A 6 8.34 -20.01 2.25
C ILE A 6 6.95 -19.93 2.93
N PRO A 7 6.64 -20.82 3.89
CA PRO A 7 5.36 -20.79 4.56
C PRO A 7 5.21 -19.52 5.39
N GLN A 8 3.98 -19.05 5.52
CA GLN A 8 3.63 -17.85 6.26
C GLN A 8 2.42 -18.12 7.15
N GLU A 9 2.53 -17.74 8.43
CA GLU A 9 1.44 -17.78 9.39
C GLU A 9 1.35 -16.43 10.13
N ASN A 10 0.15 -15.86 10.26
CA ASN A 10 -0.07 -14.57 10.93
C ASN A 10 0.82 -13.42 10.43
N MET A 11 1.04 -13.35 9.10
CA MET A 11 1.93 -12.37 8.42
C MET A 11 3.42 -12.49 8.78
N LYS A 12 3.84 -13.61 9.37
CA LYS A 12 5.25 -13.92 9.64
C LYS A 12 5.69 -15.09 8.77
N LYS A 13 6.74 -14.89 7.99
CA LYS A 13 7.37 -15.93 7.19
C LYS A 13 8.26 -16.82 8.05
N ASP A 14 8.21 -18.12 7.80
CA ASP A 14 9.05 -19.10 8.49
C ASP A 14 10.23 -19.51 7.61
N PHE A 15 11.39 -18.93 7.91
CA PHE A 15 12.64 -19.20 7.19
C PHE A 15 13.42 -20.41 7.74
N SER A 16 12.84 -21.23 8.64
CA SER A 16 13.56 -22.33 9.29
C SER A 16 14.11 -23.39 8.34
N GLU A 17 13.50 -23.56 7.16
CA GLU A 17 13.96 -24.49 6.13
C GLU A 17 15.00 -23.89 5.16
N VAL A 18 15.31 -22.60 5.28
CA VAL A 18 16.26 -21.88 4.42
C VAL A 18 17.69 -22.05 4.94
N GLN A 19 18.63 -22.32 4.04
CA GLN A 19 20.05 -22.50 4.31
C GLN A 19 20.89 -21.42 3.61
N GLY A 20 22.11 -21.20 4.09
CA GLY A 20 22.95 -20.08 3.65
C GLY A 20 23.40 -20.13 2.20
N ASP A 21 23.41 -21.28 1.53
CA ASP A 21 23.75 -21.40 0.11
C ASP A 21 22.53 -21.40 -0.82
N ASP A 22 21.32 -21.30 -0.25
CA ASP A 22 20.09 -21.26 -1.02
C ASP A 22 19.98 -19.98 -1.86
N VAL A 23 19.34 -20.13 -3.03
CA VAL A 23 18.92 -19.00 -3.86
C VAL A 23 17.51 -18.59 -3.42
N VAL A 24 17.39 -17.38 -2.90
CA VAL A 24 16.12 -16.83 -2.43
C VAL A 24 15.66 -15.73 -3.36
N VAL A 25 14.50 -15.92 -3.99
CA VAL A 25 13.91 -14.95 -4.92
C VAL A 25 12.92 -14.08 -4.15
N LEU A 26 13.16 -12.77 -4.09
CA LEU A 26 12.20 -11.84 -3.52
C LEU A 26 11.05 -11.63 -4.51
N PRO A 27 9.79 -11.64 -4.06
CA PRO A 27 8.64 -11.46 -4.93
C PRO A 27 8.54 -10.03 -5.47
N ALA A 28 7.71 -9.83 -6.50
CA ALA A 28 7.56 -8.53 -7.16
C ALA A 28 7.00 -7.41 -6.25
N PHE A 29 6.29 -7.77 -5.18
CA PHE A 29 5.81 -6.83 -4.16
C PHE A 29 6.86 -6.51 -3.07
N GLY A 30 8.04 -7.13 -3.14
CA GLY A 30 9.16 -6.89 -2.25
C GLY A 30 9.15 -7.72 -0.96
N ALA A 31 10.11 -7.41 -0.10
CA ALA A 31 10.30 -8.01 1.23
C ALA A 31 10.62 -6.91 2.24
N THR A 32 10.46 -7.20 3.54
CA THR A 32 10.79 -6.21 4.57
C THR A 32 12.31 -6.03 4.72
N LEU A 33 12.74 -4.90 5.27
CA LEU A 33 14.16 -4.68 5.62
C LEU A 33 14.70 -5.79 6.54
N GLU A 34 13.89 -6.26 7.50
CA GLU A 34 14.26 -7.34 8.42
C GLU A 34 14.46 -8.67 7.68
N GLU A 35 13.54 -9.03 6.78
CA GLU A 35 13.64 -10.26 5.98
C GLU A 35 14.88 -10.24 5.09
N MET A 36 15.14 -9.13 4.41
CA MET A 36 16.31 -9.00 3.54
C MET A 36 17.62 -9.07 4.33
N GLN A 37 17.67 -8.41 5.49
CA GLN A 37 18.85 -8.44 6.35
C GLN A 37 19.09 -9.84 6.91
N TYR A 38 18.04 -10.52 7.37
CA TYR A 38 18.10 -11.90 7.84
C TYR A 38 18.65 -12.86 6.78
N LEU A 39 18.11 -12.81 5.56
CA LEU A 39 18.56 -13.68 4.45
C LEU A 39 20.01 -13.42 4.07
N LYS A 40 20.43 -12.14 4.10
CA LYS A 40 21.82 -11.76 3.85
C LYS A 40 22.76 -12.26 4.94
N ASP A 41 22.36 -12.16 6.20
CA ASP A 41 23.15 -12.62 7.35
C ASP A 41 23.25 -14.15 7.41
N LEU A 42 22.23 -14.85 6.92
CA LEU A 42 22.24 -16.30 6.75
C LEU A 42 23.20 -16.76 5.64
N GLY A 43 23.55 -15.87 4.70
CA GLY A 43 24.48 -16.11 3.60
C GLY A 43 23.84 -16.32 2.23
N CYS A 44 22.49 -16.28 2.15
CA CYS A 44 21.73 -16.66 0.96
C CYS A 44 22.09 -15.82 -0.27
N GLN A 45 21.94 -16.42 -1.45
CA GLN A 45 21.99 -15.71 -2.72
C GLN A 45 20.62 -15.08 -3.01
N VAL A 46 20.48 -13.80 -2.67
CA VAL A 46 19.21 -13.07 -2.86
C VAL A 46 19.09 -12.56 -4.30
N VAL A 47 18.02 -12.98 -4.99
CA VAL A 47 17.62 -12.47 -6.30
C VAL A 47 16.41 -11.56 -6.11
N ASP A 48 16.62 -10.25 -6.20
CA ASP A 48 15.56 -9.26 -6.04
C ASP A 48 14.78 -9.08 -7.34
N THR A 49 13.51 -9.49 -7.35
CA THR A 49 12.58 -9.27 -8.48
C THR A 49 11.53 -8.21 -8.18
N THR A 50 11.75 -7.39 -7.14
CA THR A 50 10.86 -6.29 -6.77
C THR A 50 10.57 -5.40 -7.97
N CYS A 51 9.29 -5.10 -8.16
CA CYS A 51 8.83 -4.22 -9.22
C CYS A 51 9.50 -2.84 -9.09
N PRO A 52 10.08 -2.26 -10.15
CA PRO A 52 10.72 -0.95 -10.10
C PRO A 52 9.80 0.17 -9.59
N TRP A 53 8.48 -0.01 -9.74
CA TRP A 53 7.50 0.92 -9.21
C TRP A 53 7.34 0.85 -7.69
N VAL A 54 7.46 -0.33 -7.09
CA VAL A 54 7.51 -0.50 -5.63
C VAL A 54 8.78 0.16 -5.08
N SER A 55 9.92 -0.03 -5.76
CA SER A 55 11.18 0.64 -5.37
C SER A 55 11.10 2.18 -5.45
N LYS A 56 10.28 2.74 -6.36
CA LYS A 56 10.01 4.19 -6.39
C LYS A 56 9.23 4.66 -5.16
N VAL A 57 8.29 3.86 -4.66
CA VAL A 57 7.57 4.16 -3.41
C VAL A 57 8.57 4.18 -2.25
N TRP A 58 9.47 3.20 -2.15
CA TRP A 58 10.49 3.18 -1.10
C TRP A 58 11.43 4.39 -1.16
N THR A 59 11.79 4.83 -2.37
CA THR A 59 12.57 6.08 -2.57
C THR A 59 11.81 7.30 -2.05
N ALA A 60 10.49 7.31 -2.11
CA ALA A 60 9.70 8.41 -1.56
C ALA A 60 9.63 8.39 -0.04
N LEU A 61 9.51 7.19 0.57
CA LEU A 61 9.58 7.03 2.02
C LEU A 61 10.91 7.52 2.59
N ASP A 62 12.03 7.20 1.93
CA ASP A 62 13.36 7.71 2.30
C ASP A 62 13.39 9.25 2.32
N LYS A 63 12.74 9.90 1.34
CA LYS A 63 12.62 11.37 1.34
C LYS A 63 11.74 11.91 2.45
N HIS A 64 10.68 11.20 2.83
CA HIS A 64 9.87 11.58 3.99
C HIS A 64 10.73 11.54 5.26
N THR A 65 11.50 10.46 5.45
CA THR A 65 12.45 10.32 6.56
C THR A 65 13.51 11.44 6.57
N GLN A 66 14.12 11.74 5.41
CA GLN A 66 15.10 12.84 5.30
C GLN A 66 14.53 14.22 5.65
N ARG A 67 13.21 14.41 5.53
CA ARG A 67 12.51 15.64 5.90
C ARG A 67 11.83 15.55 7.28
N ALA A 68 12.12 14.52 8.07
CA ALA A 68 11.50 14.26 9.37
C ALA A 68 9.95 14.28 9.30
N CYS A 69 9.41 13.74 8.21
CA CYS A 69 7.97 13.64 7.96
C CYS A 69 7.48 12.22 8.19
N THR A 70 6.31 12.09 8.79
CA THR A 70 5.60 10.81 8.86
C THR A 70 5.09 10.41 7.48
N SER A 71 5.30 9.15 7.11
CA SER A 71 4.77 8.58 5.88
C SER A 71 3.34 8.11 6.06
N ILE A 72 2.39 8.80 5.45
CA ILE A 72 1.03 8.31 5.27
C ILE A 72 1.02 7.36 4.07
N ILE A 73 0.76 6.08 4.30
CA ILE A 73 0.75 5.06 3.26
C ILE A 73 -0.70 4.71 2.94
N HIS A 74 -1.19 5.12 1.78
CA HIS A 74 -2.49 4.68 1.27
C HIS A 74 -2.41 3.20 0.90
N GLY A 75 -3.09 2.33 1.66
CA GLY A 75 -2.99 0.89 1.42
C GLY A 75 -3.69 0.03 2.46
N LYS A 76 -3.67 -1.28 2.22
CA LYS A 76 -4.22 -2.29 3.14
C LYS A 76 -3.12 -2.75 4.09
N TRP A 77 -3.30 -2.56 5.40
CA TRP A 77 -2.25 -2.86 6.40
C TRP A 77 -1.80 -4.33 6.45
N LYS A 78 -2.67 -5.27 6.04
CA LYS A 78 -2.35 -6.71 5.96
C LYS A 78 -1.69 -7.13 4.65
N HIS A 79 -1.59 -6.25 3.66
CA HIS A 79 -1.10 -6.61 2.34
C HIS A 79 0.43 -6.68 2.35
N GLU A 80 1.01 -7.72 1.73
CA GLU A 80 2.46 -7.97 1.77
C GLU A 80 3.28 -6.79 1.25
N GLU A 81 2.84 -6.16 0.16
CA GLU A 81 3.49 -4.94 -0.35
C GLU A 81 3.47 -3.79 0.66
N THR A 82 2.36 -3.61 1.39
CA THR A 82 2.23 -2.54 2.39
C THR A 82 3.14 -2.82 3.58
N ILE A 83 3.23 -4.09 4.01
CA ILE A 83 4.11 -4.53 5.10
C ILE A 83 5.59 -4.33 4.70
N ALA A 84 5.96 -4.74 3.49
CA ALA A 84 7.29 -4.50 2.93
C ALA A 84 7.58 -3.00 2.89
N THR A 85 6.69 -2.23 2.29
CA THR A 85 6.80 -0.77 2.12
C THR A 85 6.92 -0.03 3.46
N SER A 86 6.07 -0.35 4.44
CA SER A 86 6.11 0.31 5.75
C SER A 86 7.41 0.05 6.50
N SER A 87 8.09 -1.08 6.25
CA SER A 87 9.38 -1.38 6.88
C SER A 87 10.51 -0.42 6.46
N PHE A 88 10.36 0.29 5.33
CA PHE A 88 11.32 1.31 4.88
C PHE A 88 11.04 2.71 5.44
N ALA A 89 9.95 2.90 6.18
CA ALA A 89 9.61 4.18 6.80
C ALA A 89 9.98 4.18 8.29
N GLU A 90 10.58 5.27 8.76
CA GLU A 90 10.88 5.43 10.20
C GLU A 90 9.59 5.64 11.02
N LYS A 91 8.76 6.57 10.57
CA LYS A 91 7.42 6.85 11.13
C LYS A 91 6.40 6.72 10.02
N TYR A 92 5.36 5.92 10.26
CA TYR A 92 4.30 5.73 9.28
C TYR A 92 2.93 5.56 9.92
N LEU A 93 1.92 5.86 9.10
CA LEU A 93 0.52 5.54 9.34
C LEU A 93 -0.08 5.03 8.02
N ILE A 94 -0.65 3.83 8.04
CA ILE A 94 -1.35 3.22 6.92
C ILE A 94 -2.82 3.66 6.99
N VAL A 95 -3.32 4.23 5.90
CA VAL A 95 -4.68 4.74 5.78
C VAL A 95 -5.36 3.99 4.64
N LEU A 96 -6.51 3.39 4.90
CA LEU A 96 -7.16 2.50 3.94
C LEU A 96 -7.93 3.25 2.84
N ASN A 97 -8.59 4.35 3.19
CA ASN A 97 -9.53 5.05 2.31
C ASN A 97 -9.76 6.50 2.77
N MET A 98 -10.57 7.24 2.02
CA MET A 98 -10.90 8.63 2.34
C MET A 98 -11.56 8.83 3.70
N LYS A 99 -12.37 7.90 4.22
CA LYS A 99 -12.99 8.04 5.56
C LYS A 99 -11.95 8.04 6.67
N GLU A 100 -10.90 7.22 6.53
CA GLU A 100 -9.79 7.25 7.47
C GLU A 100 -8.92 8.50 7.30
N ALA A 101 -8.69 8.96 6.07
CA ALA A 101 -7.98 10.22 5.81
C ALA A 101 -8.71 11.44 6.42
N GLU A 102 -10.03 11.47 6.35
CA GLU A 102 -10.89 12.47 7.00
C GLU A 102 -10.74 12.42 8.53
N TYR A 103 -10.78 11.21 9.12
CA TYR A 103 -10.58 11.03 10.56
C TYR A 103 -9.21 11.57 11.02
N VAL A 104 -8.13 11.18 10.32
CA VAL A 104 -6.77 11.64 10.63
C VAL A 104 -6.65 13.16 10.47
N SER A 105 -7.22 13.73 9.41
CA SER A 105 -7.20 15.17 9.20
C SER A 105 -7.98 15.94 10.25
N ASN A 106 -9.14 15.42 10.68
CA ASN A 106 -9.88 16.02 11.78
C ASN A 106 -9.05 16.02 13.07
N TYR A 107 -8.33 14.93 13.35
CA TYR A 107 -7.39 14.87 14.47
C TYR A 107 -6.28 15.92 14.35
N ILE A 108 -5.65 16.08 13.17
CA ILE A 108 -4.61 17.10 12.93
C ILE A 108 -5.14 18.51 13.22
N LEU A 109 -6.35 18.81 12.75
CA LEU A 109 -6.95 20.15 12.88
C LEU A 109 -7.37 20.45 14.32
N ASN A 110 -8.11 19.53 14.93
CA ASN A 110 -8.88 19.79 16.15
C ASN A 110 -8.34 19.07 17.38
N GLY A 111 -7.36 18.19 17.22
CA GLY A 111 -6.98 17.21 18.24
C GLY A 111 -8.01 16.10 18.37
N GLY A 112 -7.86 15.27 19.40
CA GLY A 112 -8.77 14.17 19.69
C GLY A 112 -8.30 13.38 20.89
N ASP A 113 -8.88 12.19 21.08
CA ASP A 113 -8.39 11.22 22.05
C ASP A 113 -7.27 10.37 21.42
N LYS A 114 -6.06 10.53 21.95
CA LYS A 114 -4.86 9.80 21.50
C LYS A 114 -5.01 8.29 21.66
N GLU A 115 -5.63 7.81 22.72
CA GLU A 115 -5.80 6.37 22.95
C GLU A 115 -6.86 5.79 22.02
N GLU A 116 -7.92 6.55 21.72
CA GLU A 116 -8.89 6.16 20.67
C GLU A 116 -8.21 6.05 19.30
N PHE A 117 -7.39 7.04 18.94
CA PHE A 117 -6.65 7.04 17.68
C PHE A 117 -5.74 5.81 17.58
N ARG A 118 -4.95 5.55 18.63
CA ARG A 118 -4.04 4.40 18.69
C ARG A 118 -4.80 3.08 18.68
N ALA A 119 -5.97 2.99 19.30
CA ALA A 119 -6.81 1.79 19.25
C ALA A 119 -7.33 1.53 17.82
N LYS A 120 -7.74 2.59 17.11
CA LYS A 120 -8.23 2.50 15.72
C LYS A 120 -7.13 2.05 14.75
N PHE A 121 -5.93 2.60 14.87
CA PHE A 121 -4.81 2.33 13.97
C PHE A 121 -3.77 1.35 14.54
N LYS A 122 -4.13 0.54 15.54
CA LYS A 122 -3.20 -0.33 16.29
C LYS A 122 -2.29 -1.24 15.44
N ASN A 123 -2.74 -1.65 14.25
CA ASN A 123 -2.00 -2.51 13.33
C ASN A 123 -1.48 -1.78 12.09
N ALA A 124 -1.68 -0.46 12.04
CA ALA A 124 -1.54 0.37 10.85
C ALA A 124 -0.62 1.57 11.14
N MET A 125 0.22 1.51 12.16
CA MET A 125 1.15 2.59 12.50
C MET A 125 2.48 2.02 12.97
N SER A 126 3.55 2.81 12.87
CA SER A 126 4.87 2.44 13.40
C SER A 126 4.86 2.29 14.91
N ASP A 127 5.81 1.54 15.46
CA ASP A 127 5.96 1.41 16.91
C ASP A 127 6.21 2.77 17.59
N GLY A 128 5.57 2.95 18.75
CA GLY A 128 5.65 4.19 19.52
C GLY A 128 5.08 5.41 18.81
N PHE A 129 4.17 5.23 17.83
CA PHE A 129 3.51 6.34 17.15
C PHE A 129 2.72 7.22 18.12
N ASP A 130 2.97 8.52 18.05
CA ASP A 130 2.29 9.55 18.82
C ASP A 130 1.55 10.52 17.89
N PRO A 131 0.23 10.43 17.75
CA PRO A 131 -0.51 11.28 16.81
C PRO A 131 -0.41 12.78 17.14
N ASP A 132 -0.07 13.17 18.37
CA ASP A 132 0.11 14.58 18.75
C ASP A 132 1.45 15.17 18.27
N VAL A 133 2.42 14.31 17.94
CA VAL A 133 3.77 14.68 17.53
C VAL A 133 4.02 14.29 16.08
N ASP A 134 3.76 13.03 15.75
CA ASP A 134 4.11 12.41 14.48
C ASP A 134 3.22 12.90 13.33
N LEU A 135 2.01 13.40 13.60
CA LEU A 135 1.15 14.00 12.56
C LEU A 135 1.42 15.49 12.29
N LYS A 136 2.47 16.08 12.88
CA LYS A 136 2.80 17.49 12.61
C LYS A 136 3.34 17.72 11.21
N SER A 137 4.01 16.73 10.62
CA SER A 137 4.52 16.83 9.25
C SER A 137 4.34 15.50 8.55
N VAL A 138 3.75 15.50 7.36
CA VAL A 138 3.37 14.28 6.66
C VAL A 138 3.73 14.30 5.18
N GLY A 139 4.05 13.14 4.63
CA GLY A 139 4.13 12.89 3.20
C GLY A 139 3.22 11.72 2.82
N VAL A 140 2.68 11.72 1.61
CA VAL A 140 1.79 10.64 1.14
C VAL A 140 2.52 9.72 0.18
N ALA A 141 2.40 8.43 0.42
CA ALA A 141 2.85 7.32 -0.41
C ALA A 141 1.70 6.31 -0.58
N ASN A 142 1.86 5.30 -1.44
CA ASN A 142 0.80 4.34 -1.68
C ASN A 142 1.33 2.92 -1.92
N GLN A 143 0.50 1.94 -1.57
CA GLN A 143 0.54 0.62 -2.16
C GLN A 143 0.18 0.75 -3.66
N THR A 144 1.00 0.16 -4.53
CA THR A 144 0.93 0.35 -5.98
C THR A 144 -0.38 -0.13 -6.60
N THR A 145 -1.06 -1.11 -6.00
CA THR A 145 -2.34 -1.64 -6.46
C THR A 145 -3.58 -0.88 -5.95
N MET A 146 -3.42 0.24 -5.23
CA MET A 146 -4.55 1.09 -4.83
C MET A 146 -5.02 1.98 -5.99
N LEU A 147 -6.24 2.53 -5.88
CA LEU A 147 -6.75 3.53 -6.82
C LEU A 147 -5.83 4.76 -6.87
N LYS A 148 -5.36 5.12 -8.07
CA LYS A 148 -4.58 6.35 -8.27
C LYS A 148 -5.42 7.57 -7.92
N SER A 149 -6.65 7.64 -8.42
CA SER A 149 -7.57 8.75 -8.18
C SER A 149 -7.83 8.98 -6.69
N GLU A 150 -8.09 7.91 -5.94
CA GLU A 150 -8.27 7.99 -4.47
C GLU A 150 -6.98 8.41 -3.76
N THR A 151 -5.82 7.91 -4.20
CA THR A 151 -4.51 8.34 -3.67
C THR A 151 -4.27 9.83 -3.90
N GLU A 152 -4.54 10.33 -5.10
CA GLU A 152 -4.41 11.75 -5.43
C GLU A 152 -5.38 12.63 -4.64
N GLU A 153 -6.61 12.15 -4.44
CA GLU A 153 -7.61 12.81 -3.61
C GLU A 153 -7.14 12.91 -2.16
N MET A 154 -6.64 11.79 -1.60
CA MET A 154 -6.09 11.73 -0.26
C MET A 154 -4.89 12.67 -0.08
N ALA A 155 -3.97 12.70 -1.06
CA ALA A 155 -2.82 13.62 -1.05
C ALA A 155 -3.27 15.09 -1.03
N LYS A 156 -4.19 15.48 -1.92
CA LYS A 156 -4.77 16.83 -1.94
C LYS A 156 -5.50 17.16 -0.63
N TYR A 157 -6.13 16.17 -0.01
CA TYR A 157 -6.83 16.34 1.25
C TYR A 157 -5.85 16.63 2.39
N PHE A 158 -4.77 15.86 2.53
CA PHE A 158 -3.72 16.12 3.52
C PHE A 158 -2.99 17.44 3.29
N GLU A 159 -2.70 17.80 2.04
CA GLU A 159 -2.12 19.10 1.69
C GLU A 159 -3.01 20.26 2.19
N LYS A 160 -4.32 20.20 1.91
CA LYS A 160 -5.30 21.19 2.37
C LYS A 160 -5.39 21.22 3.90
N THR A 161 -5.34 20.06 4.55
CA THR A 161 -5.34 19.95 6.02
C THR A 161 -4.14 20.65 6.63
N MET A 162 -2.93 20.37 6.13
CA MET A 162 -1.70 21.02 6.60
C MET A 162 -1.70 22.53 6.32
N MET A 163 -2.17 22.94 5.15
CA MET A 163 -2.32 24.36 4.82
C MET A 163 -3.30 25.08 5.75
N LYS A 164 -4.41 24.43 6.12
CA LYS A 164 -5.37 24.99 7.10
C LYS A 164 -4.77 25.09 8.50
N LYS A 165 -3.97 24.11 8.92
CA LYS A 165 -3.38 24.05 10.27
C LYS A 165 -2.22 25.03 10.45
N TYR A 166 -1.30 25.07 9.49
CA TYR A 166 -0.01 25.75 9.61
C TYR A 166 0.12 27.00 8.73
N GLY A 167 -0.84 27.21 7.82
CA GLY A 167 -0.82 28.30 6.86
C GLY A 167 0.04 27.99 5.62
N PRO A 168 -0.18 28.71 4.51
CA PRO A 168 0.51 28.45 3.24
C PRO A 168 2.02 28.71 3.30
N GLN A 169 2.48 29.61 4.19
CA GLN A 169 3.91 29.94 4.32
C GLN A 169 4.73 28.80 4.94
N ASN A 170 4.12 27.96 5.77
CA ASN A 170 4.78 26.86 6.47
C ASN A 170 4.45 25.50 5.84
N LEU A 171 3.67 25.45 4.75
CA LEU A 171 3.20 24.19 4.16
C LEU A 171 4.37 23.27 3.80
N ASN A 172 5.45 23.82 3.26
CA ASN A 172 6.61 23.03 2.85
C ASN A 172 7.31 22.32 4.02
N ASP A 173 7.16 22.80 5.26
CA ASP A 173 7.75 22.17 6.45
C ASP A 173 6.85 21.08 7.04
N HIS A 174 5.56 21.10 6.69
CA HIS A 174 4.52 20.24 7.25
C HIS A 174 3.93 19.25 6.24
N TYR A 175 4.24 19.41 4.96
CA TYR A 175 3.76 18.54 3.89
C TYR A 175 4.83 18.30 2.82
N VAL A 176 4.96 17.04 2.41
CA VAL A 176 5.85 16.64 1.31
C VAL A 176 5.02 16.09 0.17
N ALA A 177 4.93 16.86 -0.92
CA ALA A 177 4.37 16.41 -2.18
C ALA A 177 5.44 15.65 -2.98
N PHE A 178 5.29 14.34 -3.15
CA PHE A 178 6.01 13.59 -4.18
C PHE A 178 5.03 12.88 -5.09
N ASN A 179 5.39 12.81 -6.37
CA ASN A 179 4.66 12.01 -7.35
C ASN A 179 5.09 10.54 -7.17
N THR A 180 4.62 9.93 -6.09
CA THR A 180 4.94 8.53 -5.72
C THR A 180 4.01 7.54 -6.40
N ILE A 181 2.98 8.03 -7.08
CA ILE A 181 1.90 7.21 -7.57
C ILE A 181 2.38 6.43 -8.78
N CYS A 182 2.42 5.11 -8.62
CA CYS A 182 2.77 4.18 -9.66
C CYS A 182 1.72 4.18 -10.79
N ASP A 183 2.17 4.37 -12.03
CA ASP A 183 1.31 4.35 -13.21
C ASP A 183 0.97 2.92 -13.71
N ALA A 184 1.56 1.86 -13.14
CA ALA A 184 1.35 0.49 -13.63
C ALA A 184 -0.09 -0.02 -13.41
N THR A 185 -0.79 0.52 -12.41
CA THR A 185 -2.21 0.22 -12.17
C THR A 185 -3.10 1.12 -13.04
N GLN A 186 -2.60 2.27 -13.49
CA GLN A 186 -3.33 3.19 -14.35
C GLN A 186 -3.70 2.54 -15.68
N GLU A 187 -2.77 1.86 -16.36
CA GLU A 187 -3.07 1.20 -17.64
C GLU A 187 -4.20 0.17 -17.55
N ARG A 188 -4.29 -0.55 -16.42
CA ARG A 188 -5.33 -1.57 -16.20
C ARG A 188 -6.67 -0.96 -15.80
N GLN A 189 -6.63 0.11 -14.99
CA GLN A 189 -7.83 0.85 -14.61
C GLN A 189 -8.40 1.61 -15.81
N ASP A 190 -7.54 2.23 -16.63
CA ASP A 190 -7.92 2.89 -17.88
C ASP A 190 -8.56 1.89 -18.84
N ALA A 191 -7.92 0.73 -19.06
CA ALA A 191 -8.51 -0.32 -19.89
C ALA A 191 -9.85 -0.83 -19.34
N MET A 192 -10.01 -0.89 -18.01
CA MET A 192 -11.29 -1.26 -17.39
C MET A 192 -12.34 -0.18 -17.58
N ILE A 193 -11.98 1.10 -17.43
CA ILE A 193 -12.88 2.24 -17.65
C ILE A 193 -13.31 2.30 -19.13
N GLU A 194 -12.38 2.14 -20.06
CA GLU A 194 -12.69 2.05 -21.49
C GLU A 194 -13.61 0.85 -21.80
N LEU A 195 -13.35 -0.30 -21.18
CA LEU A 195 -14.21 -1.49 -21.30
C LEU A 195 -15.62 -1.23 -20.76
N MET A 196 -15.77 -0.39 -19.74
CA MET A 196 -17.06 -0.03 -19.15
C MET A 196 -17.89 0.93 -20.01
N ASP A 197 -17.29 1.58 -21.02
CA ASP A 197 -18.01 2.40 -21.99
C ASP A 197 -18.67 1.56 -23.11
N GLU A 198 -18.38 0.26 -23.16
CA GLU A 198 -18.98 -0.69 -24.12
C GLU A 198 -20.28 -1.30 -23.58
N GLU A 199 -21.15 -1.77 -24.49
CA GLU A 199 -22.34 -2.55 -24.10
C GLU A 199 -21.93 -3.99 -23.70
N LEU A 200 -21.79 -4.23 -22.38
CA LEU A 200 -21.45 -5.54 -21.83
C LEU A 200 -22.60 -6.16 -21.02
N ASP A 201 -22.86 -7.44 -21.24
CA ASP A 201 -23.79 -8.21 -20.41
C ASP A 201 -23.18 -8.56 -19.04
N MET A 202 -21.89 -8.84 -19.00
CA MET A 202 -21.15 -9.24 -17.80
C MET A 202 -19.64 -9.02 -17.94
N VAL A 203 -18.94 -8.91 -16.80
CA VAL A 203 -17.48 -8.82 -16.71
C VAL A 203 -16.92 -10.04 -15.98
N LEU A 204 -15.92 -10.70 -16.57
CA LEU A 204 -15.21 -11.81 -15.95
C LEU A 204 -13.79 -11.37 -15.58
N VAL A 205 -13.51 -11.27 -14.29
CA VAL A 205 -12.20 -10.85 -13.76
C VAL A 205 -11.39 -12.09 -13.38
N VAL A 206 -10.30 -12.33 -14.11
CA VAL A 206 -9.44 -13.52 -13.92
C VAL A 206 -8.25 -13.20 -13.02
N GLY A 207 -8.08 -13.95 -11.93
CA GLY A 207 -6.89 -13.87 -11.08
C GLY A 207 -7.09 -14.55 -9.73
N GLY A 208 -6.01 -14.71 -8.96
CA GLY A 208 -6.09 -15.36 -7.64
C GLY A 208 -6.80 -14.49 -6.60
N PHE A 209 -7.60 -15.08 -5.71
CA PHE A 209 -8.41 -14.38 -4.69
C PHE A 209 -7.64 -13.49 -3.70
N ASN A 210 -6.31 -13.64 -3.64
CA ASN A 210 -5.44 -12.82 -2.79
C ASN A 210 -4.83 -11.61 -3.53
N SER A 211 -5.17 -11.39 -4.80
CA SER A 211 -4.65 -10.29 -5.62
C SER A 211 -5.43 -9.00 -5.38
N SER A 212 -4.77 -7.97 -4.84
CA SER A 212 -5.41 -6.65 -4.66
C SER A 212 -5.71 -5.95 -5.98
N ASN A 213 -4.94 -6.19 -7.04
CA ASN A 213 -5.27 -5.64 -8.36
C ASN A 213 -6.53 -6.30 -8.93
N THR A 214 -6.65 -7.63 -8.77
CA THR A 214 -7.81 -8.38 -9.28
C THR A 214 -9.08 -8.01 -8.52
N SER A 215 -9.03 -7.89 -7.18
CA SER A 215 -10.17 -7.40 -6.40
C SER A 215 -10.62 -6.02 -6.87
N HIS A 216 -9.66 -5.16 -7.18
CA HIS A 216 -9.94 -3.79 -7.55
C HIS A 216 -10.59 -3.66 -8.95
N LEU A 217 -10.15 -4.47 -9.93
CA LEU A 217 -10.82 -4.56 -11.23
C LEU A 217 -12.29 -5.01 -11.10
N GLN A 218 -12.57 -5.92 -10.16
CA GLN A 218 -13.95 -6.33 -9.87
C GLN A 218 -14.77 -5.20 -9.26
N GLU A 219 -14.23 -4.48 -8.28
CA GLU A 219 -14.89 -3.32 -7.66
C GLU A 219 -15.23 -2.24 -8.71
N LEU A 220 -14.32 -1.98 -9.66
CA LEU A 220 -14.58 -1.05 -10.76
C LEU A 220 -15.76 -1.52 -11.62
N ALA A 221 -15.79 -2.79 -12.02
CA ALA A 221 -16.90 -3.35 -12.80
C ALA A 221 -18.25 -3.23 -12.06
N GLU A 222 -18.28 -3.53 -10.76
CA GLU A 222 -19.48 -3.40 -9.93
C GLU A 222 -19.95 -1.95 -9.80
N HIS A 223 -19.02 -1.01 -9.63
CA HIS A 223 -19.35 0.42 -9.61
C HIS A 223 -19.88 0.96 -10.95
N GLY A 224 -19.49 0.36 -12.08
CA GLY A 224 -20.10 0.64 -13.38
C GLY A 224 -21.49 0.08 -13.57
N GLY A 225 -22.01 -0.67 -12.60
CA GLY A 225 -23.31 -1.33 -12.70
C GLY A 225 -23.28 -2.63 -13.50
N PHE A 226 -22.10 -3.17 -13.82
CA PHE A 226 -21.99 -4.45 -14.51
C PHE A 226 -22.10 -5.61 -13.53
N THR A 227 -22.74 -6.70 -13.99
CA THR A 227 -22.64 -7.98 -13.30
C THR A 227 -21.22 -8.51 -13.46
N SER A 228 -20.47 -8.65 -12.37
CA SER A 228 -19.07 -9.09 -12.39
C SER A 228 -18.87 -10.41 -11.65
N TYR A 229 -17.89 -11.21 -12.10
CA TYR A 229 -17.49 -12.47 -11.47
C TYR A 229 -15.97 -12.56 -11.37
N TRP A 230 -15.48 -13.00 -10.21
CA TRP A 230 -14.05 -13.28 -9.98
C TRP A 230 -13.76 -14.78 -10.11
N VAL A 231 -12.93 -15.14 -11.07
CA VAL A 231 -12.51 -16.53 -11.30
C VAL A 231 -11.00 -16.68 -11.18
N ASN A 232 -10.56 -17.67 -10.40
CA ASN A 232 -9.14 -18.03 -10.27
C ASN A 232 -8.81 -19.31 -11.05
N GLU A 233 -9.80 -20.15 -11.34
CA GLU A 233 -9.65 -21.42 -12.03
C GLU A 233 -10.81 -21.65 -13.03
N PRO A 234 -10.59 -22.45 -14.10
CA PRO A 234 -11.65 -22.75 -15.08
C PRO A 234 -12.90 -23.39 -14.46
N THR A 235 -12.74 -24.12 -13.35
CA THR A 235 -13.81 -24.81 -12.63
C THR A 235 -14.81 -23.86 -11.97
N CYS A 236 -14.47 -22.58 -11.81
CA CYS A 236 -15.40 -21.55 -11.35
C CYS A 236 -16.50 -21.25 -12.38
N ILE A 237 -16.29 -21.62 -13.65
CA ILE A 237 -17.24 -21.40 -14.74
C ILE A 237 -17.99 -22.70 -14.97
N GLY A 238 -19.27 -22.73 -14.60
CA GLY A 238 -20.14 -23.87 -14.90
C GLY A 238 -20.24 -24.07 -16.42
N MET A 239 -19.92 -25.26 -16.91
CA MET A 239 -20.23 -25.63 -18.29
C MET A 239 -21.74 -25.91 -18.38
N ALA A 240 -22.41 -25.26 -19.33
CA ALA A 240 -23.82 -25.50 -19.64
C ALA A 240 -24.05 -26.91 -20.22
#